data_AF-A0A5E6NSV0-F1
#
_entry.id   AF-A0A5E6NSV0-F1
#
_cell.length_a   1.000
_cell.length_b   1.000
_cell.length_c   1.000
_cell.angle_alpha   90.00
_cell.angle_beta   90.00
_cell.angle_gamma   90.00
#
_symmetry.space_group_name_H-M   'P 1'
#
loop_
_entity.id
_entity.type
_entity.pdbx_description
1 polymer ?
#
loop_
_entity_poly.entity_id
_entity_poly.type
_entity_poly.pdbx_seq_one_letter_code
_entity_poly.pdbx_strand_id
1 'polypeptide(L)'
;MHKTLDLTFKTEEGSELVSVFLDGREVSKTLRTEQTGEMASKIAAIGVVRGALLKRQQDFAQNTPGLVADGRDMGTVVFVEAPFKVFLTASSEERAQDA
;
A
#
# COMPACT_ATOMS: atom_id res chain seq x y z
N MET A 1 -1.41 -23.24 -9.08
CA MET A 1 -2.73 -22.97 -8.48
C MET A 1 -2.72 -21.51 -8.04
N HIS A 2 -3.05 -20.58 -8.93
CA HIS A 2 -3.10 -19.15 -8.60
C HIS A 2 -4.37 -18.89 -7.80
N LYS A 3 -4.26 -18.83 -6.47
CA LYS A 3 -5.29 -18.15 -5.68
C LYS A 3 -5.20 -16.67 -6.05
N THR A 4 -6.22 -16.17 -6.74
CA THR A 4 -6.39 -14.74 -6.99
C THR A 4 -6.58 -14.05 -5.63
N LEU A 5 -5.77 -13.04 -5.33
CA LEU A 5 -5.95 -12.22 -4.14
C LEU A 5 -7.14 -11.28 -4.38
N ASP A 6 -8.28 -11.58 -3.78
CA ASP A 6 -9.47 -10.72 -3.80
C ASP A 6 -9.29 -9.60 -2.78
N LEU A 7 -8.73 -8.48 -3.23
CA LEU A 7 -8.45 -7.30 -2.43
C LEU A 7 -9.14 -6.09 -3.08
N THR A 8 -10.08 -5.50 -2.36
CA THR A 8 -10.87 -4.34 -2.80
C THR A 8 -10.73 -3.18 -1.82
N PHE A 9 -10.67 -1.97 -2.36
CA PHE A 9 -10.63 -0.71 -1.60
C PHE A 9 -11.94 0.03 -1.81
N LYS A 10 -12.56 0.51 -0.73
CA LYS A 10 -13.79 1.31 -0.78
C LYS A 10 -13.57 2.64 -0.07
N THR A 11 -14.01 3.70 -0.70
CA THR A 11 -14.08 5.05 -0.12
C THR A 11 -15.55 5.43 0.01
N GLU A 12 -15.94 5.96 1.15
CA GLU A 12 -17.29 6.50 1.37
C GLU A 12 -17.30 8.01 1.08
N GLU A 13 -18.37 8.51 0.49
CA GLU A 13 -18.52 9.93 0.19
C GLU A 13 -18.51 10.74 1.50
N GLY A 14 -17.57 11.68 1.63
CA GLY A 14 -17.36 12.46 2.85
C GLY A 14 -16.44 11.82 3.89
N SER A 15 -15.88 10.64 3.64
CA SER A 15 -14.90 9.99 4.51
C SER A 15 -13.48 10.12 3.96
N GLU A 16 -12.52 10.49 4.82
CA GLU A 16 -11.09 10.47 4.51
C GLU A 16 -10.50 9.05 4.63
N LEU A 17 -11.28 8.08 5.12
CA LEU A 17 -10.80 6.73 5.40
C LEU A 17 -11.10 5.77 4.25
N VAL A 18 -10.06 5.04 3.84
CA VAL A 18 -10.18 3.90 2.92
C VAL A 18 -10.48 2.64 3.72
N SER A 19 -11.57 1.96 3.36
CA SER A 19 -11.90 0.63 3.88
C SER A 19 -11.30 -0.45 2.99
N VAL A 20 -10.66 -1.44 3.60
CA VAL A 20 -9.95 -2.51 2.89
C VAL A 20 -10.70 -3.83 3.10
N PHE A 21 -11.00 -4.51 2.00
CA PHE A 21 -11.68 -5.80 1.99
C PHE A 21 -10.77 -6.88 1.41
N LEU A 22 -10.62 -8.00 2.12
CA LEU A 22 -9.92 -9.20 1.69
C LEU A 22 -10.91 -10.38 1.67
N ASP A 23 -11.04 -11.05 0.52
CA ASP A 23 -12.00 -12.14 0.30
C ASP A 23 -13.42 -11.75 0.76
N GLY A 24 -13.85 -10.53 0.38
CA GLY A 24 -15.13 -9.93 0.76
C GLY A 24 -15.28 -9.51 2.24
N ARG A 25 -14.27 -9.70 3.09
CA ARG A 25 -14.31 -9.35 4.52
C ARG A 25 -13.57 -8.05 4.78
N GLU A 26 -14.16 -7.14 5.55
CA GLU A 26 -13.49 -5.91 5.95
C GLU A 26 -12.34 -6.21 6.93
N VAL A 27 -11.13 -5.74 6.62
CA VAL A 27 -9.90 -5.97 7.40
C VAL A 27 -9.19 -4.68 7.81
N SER A 28 -9.79 -3.51 7.56
CA SER A 28 -9.21 -2.17 7.77
C SER A 28 -8.58 -2.01 9.16
N LYS A 29 -9.28 -2.44 10.22
CA LYS A 29 -8.81 -2.33 11.61
C LYS A 29 -7.64 -3.25 11.90
N THR A 30 -7.69 -4.49 11.40
CA THR A 30 -6.61 -5.48 11.60
C THR A 30 -5.31 -5.01 10.97
N LEU A 31 -5.38 -4.42 9.77
CA LEU A 31 -4.20 -3.91 9.06
C LEU A 31 -3.47 -2.78 9.82
N ARG A 32 -4.15 -2.07 10.73
CA ARG A 32 -3.58 -0.98 11.55
C ARG A 32 -2.99 -1.44 12.89
N THR A 33 -3.00 -2.75 13.16
CA THR A 33 -2.39 -3.29 14.38
C THR A 33 -0.87 -3.35 14.27
N GLU A 34 -0.18 -3.13 15.38
CA GLU A 34 1.29 -3.26 15.48
C GLU A 34 1.75 -4.64 14.99
N GLN A 35 1.08 -5.71 15.43
CA GLN A 35 1.37 -7.09 15.02
C GLN A 35 1.34 -7.26 13.48
N THR A 36 0.38 -6.64 12.81
CA THR A 36 0.28 -6.71 11.35
C THR A 36 1.39 -5.90 10.68
N GLY A 37 1.72 -4.73 11.23
CA GLY A 37 2.84 -3.91 10.76
C GLY A 37 4.20 -4.63 10.87
N GLU A 38 4.47 -5.26 12.01
CA GLU A 38 5.69 -6.06 12.21
C GLU A 38 5.78 -7.22 11.20
N MET A 39 4.68 -7.94 11.00
CA MET A 39 4.63 -9.05 10.06
C MET A 39 4.82 -8.57 8.62
N ALA A 40 4.19 -7.45 8.24
CA ALA A 40 4.35 -6.84 6.93
C ALA A 40 5.81 -6.46 6.66
N SER A 41 6.52 -5.91 7.65
CA SER A 41 7.95 -5.59 7.55
C SER A 41 8.79 -6.83 7.24
N LYS A 42 8.55 -7.93 7.95
CA LYS A 42 9.25 -9.22 7.73
C LYS A 42 8.95 -9.80 6.34
N ILE A 43 7.69 -9.80 5.93
CA ILE A 43 7.25 -10.35 4.64
C ILE A 43 7.76 -9.51 3.47
N ALA A 44 7.79 -8.17 3.61
CA ALA A 44 8.21 -7.26 2.56
C ALA A 44 9.70 -7.40 2.18
N ALA A 45 10.52 -8.02 3.04
CA ALA A 45 11.91 -8.36 2.71
C ALA A 45 12.03 -9.58 1.77
N ILE A 46 10.97 -10.37 1.59
CA ILE A 46 10.97 -11.58 0.77
C ILE A 46 10.80 -11.21 -0.70
N GLY A 47 11.87 -11.33 -1.48
CA GLY A 47 11.90 -10.92 -2.89
C GLY A 47 10.80 -11.53 -3.77
N VAL A 48 10.49 -12.81 -3.60
CA VAL A 48 9.43 -13.48 -4.38
C VAL A 48 8.03 -12.93 -4.06
N VAL A 49 7.79 -12.48 -2.82
CA VAL A 49 6.52 -11.84 -2.45
C VAL A 49 6.43 -10.46 -3.10
N ARG A 50 7.50 -9.67 -3.06
CA ARG A 50 7.56 -8.36 -3.73
C ARG A 50 7.30 -8.50 -5.24
N GLY A 51 7.95 -9.47 -5.89
CA GLY A 51 7.76 -9.76 -7.31
C GLY A 51 6.32 -10.13 -7.65
N ALA A 52 5.67 -10.94 -6.82
CA ALA A 52 4.26 -11.31 -7.01
C ALA A 52 3.29 -10.12 -6.88
N LEU A 53 3.62 -9.12 -6.05
CA LEU A 53 2.79 -7.93 -5.84
C LEU A 53 3.08 -6.78 -6.81
N LEU A 54 4.23 -6.79 -7.50
CA LEU A 54 4.67 -5.67 -8.35
C LEU A 54 3.66 -5.38 -9.47
N LYS A 55 3.29 -6.41 -10.24
CA LYS A 55 2.35 -6.26 -11.35
C LYS A 55 1.00 -5.73 -10.86
N ARG A 56 0.51 -6.27 -9.74
CA ARG A 56 -0.74 -5.82 -9.12
C ARG A 56 -0.70 -4.33 -8.78
N GLN A 57 0.38 -3.83 -8.19
CA GLN A 57 0.52 -2.41 -7.89
C GLN A 57 0.53 -1.56 -9.16
N GLN A 58 1.26 -1.99 -10.19
CA GLN A 58 1.31 -1.27 -11.47
C GLN A 58 -0.05 -1.19 -12.17
N ASP A 59 -0.89 -2.20 -12.01
CA ASP A 59 -2.24 -2.21 -12.59
C ASP A 59 -3.15 -1.12 -11.99
N PHE A 60 -2.89 -0.62 -10.77
CA PHE A 60 -3.64 0.51 -10.22
C PHE A 60 -3.46 1.81 -11.02
N ALA A 61 -2.30 1.99 -11.68
CA ALA A 61 -2.04 3.18 -12.48
C ALA A 61 -2.84 3.22 -13.79
N GLN A 62 -3.48 2.11 -14.17
CA GLN A 62 -4.36 2.06 -15.35
C GLN A 62 -5.75 2.65 -15.06
N ASN A 63 -6.09 2.88 -13.78
CA ASN A 63 -7.36 3.46 -13.41
C ASN A 63 -7.39 4.97 -13.69
N THR A 64 -8.53 5.46 -14.16
CA THR A 64 -8.77 6.89 -14.37
C THR A 64 -9.35 7.55 -13.11
N PRO A 65 -9.15 8.86 -12.91
CA PRO A 65 -8.40 9.81 -13.74
C PRO A 65 -6.88 9.79 -13.52
N GLY A 66 -6.39 8.98 -12.58
CA GLY A 66 -4.97 8.85 -12.24
C GLY A 66 -4.79 8.16 -10.88
N LEU A 67 -3.57 8.09 -10.40
CA LEU A 67 -3.21 7.41 -9.15
C LEU A 67 -2.27 8.26 -8.30
N VAL A 68 -2.59 8.35 -7.00
CA VAL A 68 -1.63 8.71 -5.96
C VAL A 68 -1.17 7.41 -5.30
N ALA A 69 0.14 7.14 -5.37
CA ALA A 69 0.74 5.93 -4.80
C ALA A 69 1.62 6.31 -3.60
N ASP A 70 1.26 5.83 -2.41
CA ASP A 70 2.03 5.98 -1.18
C ASP A 70 2.78 4.67 -0.85
N GLY A 71 4.04 4.79 -0.45
CA GLY A 71 4.92 3.67 -0.11
C GLY A 71 6.40 4.03 -0.14
N ARG A 72 7.27 3.05 0.18
CA ARG A 72 8.71 3.29 0.36
C ARG A 72 9.51 3.40 -0.94
N ASP A 73 9.07 2.75 -1.99
CA ASP A 73 9.82 2.56 -3.25
C ASP A 73 8.95 2.78 -4.50
N MET A 74 7.87 3.56 -4.35
CA MET A 74 6.93 3.85 -5.43
C MET A 74 7.63 4.51 -6.62
N GLY A 75 8.47 5.52 -6.38
CA GLY A 75 9.16 6.25 -7.45
C GLY A 75 10.47 5.65 -7.96
N THR A 76 11.01 4.63 -7.28
CA THR A 76 12.32 4.02 -7.59
C THR A 76 12.22 2.59 -8.12
N VAL A 77 11.14 1.87 -7.80
CA VAL A 77 10.95 0.46 -8.20
C VAL A 77 9.62 0.27 -8.91
N VAL A 78 8.51 0.73 -8.33
CA VAL A 78 7.17 0.39 -8.82
C VAL A 78 6.79 1.21 -10.06
N PHE A 79 6.95 2.52 -9.99
CA PHE A 79 6.60 3.51 -11.00
C PHE A 79 7.81 4.41 -11.34
N VAL A 80 8.84 3.79 -11.94
CA VAL A 80 10.07 4.50 -12.32
C VAL A 80 9.79 5.65 -13.32
N GLU A 81 8.79 5.49 -14.17
CA GLU A 81 8.38 6.50 -15.17
C GLU A 81 7.32 7.49 -14.65
N ALA A 82 7.03 7.51 -13.34
CA ALA A 82 6.05 8.45 -12.78
C ALA A 82 6.47 9.91 -13.07
N PRO A 83 5.58 10.74 -13.63
CA PRO A 83 5.91 12.12 -13.99
C PRO A 83 6.14 13.02 -12.76
N PHE A 84 5.55 12.65 -11.61
CA PHE A 84 5.71 13.36 -10.34
C PHE A 84 6.12 12.37 -9.25
N LYS A 85 7.14 12.74 -8.46
CA LYS A 85 7.66 11.94 -7.35
C LYS A 85 7.92 12.85 -6.16
N VAL A 86 7.38 12.48 -5.00
CA VAL A 86 7.55 13.22 -3.75
C VAL A 86 8.21 12.28 -2.74
N PHE A 87 9.24 12.76 -2.04
CA PHE A 87 9.85 12.07 -0.91
C PHE A 87 9.61 12.89 0.35
N LEU A 88 8.71 12.42 1.21
CA LEU A 88 8.41 13.07 2.48
C LEU A 88 9.36 12.54 3.55
N THR A 89 10.01 13.45 4.28
CA THR A 89 10.95 13.13 5.36
C THR A 89 10.70 14.01 6.56
N ALA A 90 11.05 13.51 7.74
CA ALA A 90 10.97 14.20 9.02
C ALA A 90 12.07 13.65 9.95
N SER A 91 12.40 14.37 11.02
CA SER A 91 13.34 13.85 12.03
C SER A 91 12.78 12.59 12.70
N SER A 92 13.65 11.80 13.34
CA SER A 92 13.21 10.60 14.05
C SER A 92 12.34 10.96 15.25
N GLU A 93 12.63 12.09 15.89
CA GLU A 93 11.88 12.66 17.01
C GLU A 93 10.45 13.01 16.57
N GLU A 94 10.29 13.74 15.46
CA GLU A 94 8.97 14.11 14.93
C GLU A 94 8.13 12.87 14.59
N ARG A 95 8.75 11.87 13.94
CA ARG A 95 8.05 10.62 13.60
C ARG A 95 7.64 9.79 14.81
N ALA A 96 8.32 9.93 15.95
CA ALA A 96 7.98 9.23 17.17
C ALA A 96 6.87 9.93 17.97
N GLN A 97 6.70 11.24 17.80
CA GLN A 97 5.63 12.01 18.43
C GLN A 97 4.25 11.67 17.84
N ASP A 98 4.20 11.40 16.53
CA ASP A 98 2.97 11.11 15.79
C ASP A 98 2.70 9.61 15.56
N ALA A 99 3.53 8.72 16.14
CA ALA A 99 3.39 7.26 16.05
C ALA A 99 2.49 6.70 17.16
#